data_AF-S8EB83-F1
#
_entry.id   AF-S8EB83-F1
#
_cell.length_a   1.000
_cell.length_b   1.000
_cell.length_c   1.000
_cell.angle_alpha   90.00
_cell.angle_beta   90.00
_cell.angle_gamma   90.00
#
_symmetry.space_group_name_H-M   'P 1'
#
loop_
_entity.id
_entity.type
_entity.pdbx_description
1 polymer ?
#
loop_
_entity_poly.entity_id
_entity_poly.type
_entity_poly.pdbx_seq_one_letter_code
_entity_poly.pdbx_strand_id
1 'polypeptide(L)'
;VPPDGEFPVMNYRITQEFKPPFSVNALIEEAGTLKAEVVLKIRAEFPSSITANTISVEMPLPTCTTRVHFDLEPGQVGQTADFKEQHRKLDWSIKKVVGGSEHTLRAKLNFSQELHGNITKEAGPVSMNFTIPMYNPSRLQVKYLQIAKNSKNPNPYRWVRYVTQANSYVARI
;
A
#
# COMPACT_ATOMS: atom_id res chain seq x y z
N VAL A 1 -8.51 -35.59 13.19
CA VAL A 1 -9.13 -35.53 11.85
C VAL A 1 -9.52 -34.06 11.62
N PRO A 2 -9.06 -33.40 10.55
CA PRO A 2 -9.49 -32.03 10.25
C PRO A 2 -11.01 -32.00 9.99
N PRO A 3 -11.71 -30.91 10.35
CA PRO A 3 -13.12 -30.77 10.01
C PRO A 3 -13.31 -30.66 8.49
N ASP A 4 -14.47 -31.09 8.00
CA ASP A 4 -14.84 -30.89 6.60
C ASP A 4 -15.12 -29.40 6.36
N GLY A 5 -14.60 -28.85 5.26
CA GLY A 5 -14.78 -27.45 4.86
C GLY A 5 -13.57 -26.55 5.16
N GLU A 6 -13.82 -25.24 5.22
CA GLU A 6 -12.78 -24.23 5.48
C GLU A 6 -12.56 -24.05 6.99
N PHE A 7 -11.31 -24.13 7.43
CA PHE A 7 -10.95 -23.89 8.82
C PHE A 7 -9.52 -23.32 8.94
N PRO A 8 -9.25 -22.48 9.96
CA PRO A 8 -7.90 -22.01 10.21
C PRO A 8 -7.03 -23.15 10.76
N VAL A 9 -5.98 -23.51 10.03
CA VAL A 9 -5.02 -24.54 10.46
C VAL A 9 -4.05 -23.99 11.51
N MET A 10 -3.59 -22.75 11.35
CA MET A 10 -2.60 -22.13 12.21
C MET A 10 -2.70 -20.60 12.10
N ASN A 11 -2.54 -19.91 13.24
CA ASN A 11 -2.26 -18.47 13.29
C ASN A 11 -0.84 -18.28 13.81
N TYR A 12 -0.06 -17.43 13.18
CA TYR A 12 1.32 -17.14 13.58
C TYR A 12 1.62 -15.65 13.44
N ARG A 13 2.59 -15.17 14.21
CA ARG A 13 3.07 -13.79 14.18
C ARG A 13 4.59 -13.79 14.01
N ILE A 14 5.08 -12.90 13.16
CA ILE A 14 6.51 -12.65 12.98
C ILE A 14 6.80 -11.20 13.36
N THR A 15 7.86 -11.00 14.14
CA THR A 15 8.35 -9.69 14.56
C THR A 15 9.80 -9.44 14.14
N GLN A 16 10.44 -10.42 13.48
CA GLN A 16 11.78 -10.25 12.95
C GLN A 16 11.78 -9.17 11.85
N GLU A 17 12.91 -8.51 11.68
CA GLU A 17 13.07 -7.55 10.59
C GLU A 17 12.82 -8.23 9.24
N PHE A 18 11.99 -7.58 8.43
CA PHE A 18 11.72 -8.00 7.06
C PHE A 18 11.75 -6.78 6.17
N LYS A 19 12.08 -6.98 4.90
CA LYS A 19 12.00 -5.91 3.90
C LYS A 19 10.53 -5.66 3.57
N PRO A 20 9.98 -4.47 3.83
CA PRO A 20 8.61 -4.18 3.47
C PRO A 20 8.40 -4.26 1.95
N PRO A 21 7.21 -4.68 1.47
CA PRO A 21 6.97 -4.83 0.04
C PRO A 21 6.90 -3.51 -0.73
N PHE A 22 6.73 -2.38 -0.03
CA PHE A 22 6.69 -1.06 -0.65
C PHE A 22 7.55 -0.08 0.14
N SER A 23 8.47 0.63 -0.51
CA SER A 23 9.09 1.82 0.09
C SER A 23 8.23 3.02 -0.24
N VAL A 24 7.91 3.85 0.76
CA VAL A 24 7.10 5.07 0.61
C VAL A 24 7.94 6.25 1.05
N ASN A 25 8.11 7.21 0.16
CA ASN A 25 8.78 8.48 0.45
C ASN A 25 7.79 9.61 0.19
N ALA A 26 7.68 10.52 1.15
CA ALA A 26 6.84 11.70 1.05
C ALA A 26 7.72 12.93 1.28
N LEU A 27 7.66 13.88 0.36
CA LEU A 27 8.34 15.16 0.45
C LEU A 27 7.29 16.27 0.39
N ILE A 28 7.40 17.26 1.27
CA ILE A 28 6.56 18.45 1.27
C ILE A 28 7.47 19.65 1.10
N GLU A 29 7.23 20.45 0.06
CA GLU A 29 7.99 21.66 -0.25
C GLU A 29 7.07 22.88 -0.23
N GLU A 30 7.53 23.96 0.40
CA GLU A 30 6.82 25.24 0.40
C GLU A 30 7.01 25.94 -0.95
N ALA A 31 5.91 26.24 -1.63
CA ALA A 31 5.90 26.87 -2.95
C ALA A 31 5.39 28.34 -2.90
N GLY A 32 5.33 28.90 -1.70
CA GLY A 32 4.83 30.24 -1.39
C GLY A 32 3.96 30.26 -0.14
N THR A 33 3.50 31.43 0.29
CA THR A 33 2.84 31.59 1.61
C THR A 33 1.50 30.85 1.74
N LEU A 34 0.81 30.61 0.63
CA LEU A 34 -0.48 29.90 0.56
C LEU A 34 -0.42 28.64 -0.32
N LYS A 35 0.78 28.15 -0.63
CA LYS A 35 0.98 27.04 -1.56
C LYS A 35 2.08 26.10 -1.07
N ALA A 36 1.84 24.81 -1.22
CA ALA A 36 2.87 23.79 -1.03
C ALA A 36 2.77 22.74 -2.13
N GLU A 37 3.84 22.02 -2.38
CA GLU A 37 3.87 20.86 -3.25
C GLU A 37 4.18 19.61 -2.41
N VAL A 38 3.38 18.57 -2.59
CA VAL A 38 3.62 17.25 -2.01
C VAL A 38 4.06 16.32 -3.13
N VAL A 39 5.19 15.65 -2.94
CA VAL A 39 5.68 14.59 -3.83
C VAL A 39 5.63 13.27 -3.08
N LEU A 40 4.70 12.41 -3.49
CA LEU A 40 4.58 11.04 -3.00
C LEU A 40 5.24 10.09 -3.97
N LYS A 41 6.16 9.28 -3.47
CA LYS A 41 6.93 8.34 -4.27
C LYS A 41 6.86 6.96 -3.63
N ILE A 42 6.35 5.99 -4.38
CA ILE A 42 6.30 4.59 -3.94
C ILE A 42 7.16 3.70 -4.84
N ARG A 43 7.86 2.75 -4.23
CA ARG A 43 8.68 1.77 -4.93
C ARG A 43 8.31 0.36 -4.50
N ALA A 44 8.07 -0.52 -5.47
CA ALA A 44 7.76 -1.92 -5.22
C ALA A 44 9.03 -2.73 -4.94
N GLU A 45 9.19 -3.23 -3.72
CA GLU A 45 10.38 -3.92 -3.22
C GLU A 45 10.26 -5.46 -3.30
N PHE A 46 9.60 -5.97 -4.33
CA PHE A 46 9.40 -7.39 -4.61
C PHE A 46 9.77 -7.73 -6.07
N PRO A 47 9.97 -9.01 -6.43
CA PRO A 47 10.38 -9.42 -7.77
C PRO A 47 9.45 -8.91 -8.88
N SER A 48 10.01 -8.54 -10.04
CA SER A 48 9.27 -8.02 -11.19
C SER A 48 8.31 -9.02 -11.86
N SER A 49 8.43 -10.31 -11.54
CA SER A 49 7.47 -11.33 -11.94
C SER A 49 6.15 -11.26 -11.17
N ILE A 50 6.08 -10.48 -10.08
CA ILE A 50 4.92 -10.35 -9.21
C ILE A 50 4.28 -8.98 -9.45
N THR A 51 2.94 -8.95 -9.43
CA THR A 51 2.14 -7.72 -9.56
C THR A 51 1.25 -7.56 -8.35
N ALA A 52 1.35 -6.42 -7.67
CA ALA A 52 0.40 -6.00 -6.65
C ALA A 52 -0.86 -5.41 -7.31
N ASN A 53 -2.01 -5.62 -6.66
CA ASN A 53 -3.31 -5.14 -7.12
C ASN A 53 -3.96 -4.28 -6.04
N THR A 54 -4.81 -3.36 -6.50
CA THR A 54 -5.64 -2.50 -5.63
C THR A 54 -4.78 -1.77 -4.60
N ILE A 55 -3.88 -0.92 -5.10
CA ILE A 55 -3.04 -0.08 -4.26
C ILE A 55 -3.81 1.21 -3.96
N SER A 56 -3.94 1.57 -2.68
CA SER A 56 -4.40 2.89 -2.27
C SER A 56 -3.37 3.51 -1.32
N VAL A 57 -3.05 4.77 -1.54
CA VAL A 57 -2.16 5.58 -0.72
C VAL A 57 -2.97 6.76 -0.24
N GLU A 58 -2.97 7.00 1.06
CA GLU A 58 -3.73 8.07 1.69
C GLU A 58 -2.79 8.94 2.50
N MET A 59 -2.92 10.26 2.39
CA MET A 59 -2.13 11.21 3.15
C MET A 59 -3.04 12.31 3.71
N PRO A 60 -3.15 12.45 5.04
CA PRO A 60 -3.81 13.60 5.64
C PRO A 60 -3.06 14.88 5.30
N LEU A 61 -3.81 15.92 4.95
CA LEU A 61 -3.31 17.24 4.60
C LEU A 61 -3.67 18.28 5.67
N PRO A 62 -2.99 19.43 5.71
CA PRO A 62 -3.34 20.51 6.62
C PRO A 62 -4.82 20.92 6.50
N THR A 63 -5.44 21.28 7.62
CA THR A 63 -6.89 21.58 7.68
C THR A 63 -7.30 22.79 6.86
N CYS A 64 -6.36 23.70 6.58
CA CYS A 64 -6.55 24.88 5.74
C CYS A 64 -6.42 24.59 4.23
N THR A 65 -6.20 23.33 3.82
CA THR A 65 -6.12 22.94 2.39
C THR A 65 -7.47 23.13 1.72
N THR A 66 -7.56 24.05 0.78
CA THR A 66 -8.79 24.36 0.04
C THR A 66 -8.88 23.62 -1.28
N ARG A 67 -7.76 23.48 -1.99
CA ARG A 67 -7.71 22.85 -3.31
C ARG A 67 -6.40 22.10 -3.50
N VAL A 68 -6.50 20.95 -4.15
CA VAL A 68 -5.34 20.15 -4.55
C VAL A 68 -5.38 19.95 -6.06
N HIS A 69 -4.25 20.19 -6.72
CA HIS A 69 -4.06 19.88 -8.13
C HIS A 69 -3.08 18.72 -8.26
N PHE A 70 -3.54 17.61 -8.84
CA PHE A 70 -2.73 16.42 -9.05
C PHE A 70 -2.05 16.44 -10.40
N ASP A 71 -0.78 16.08 -10.42
CA ASP A 71 0.02 15.88 -11.61
C ASP A 71 0.57 14.45 -11.57
N LEU A 72 0.02 13.61 -12.47
CA LEU A 72 0.34 12.20 -12.61
C LEU A 72 1.25 12.02 -13.82
N GLU A 73 2.25 11.15 -13.71
CA GLU A 73 3.18 10.90 -14.80
C GLU A 73 2.45 10.42 -16.08
N PRO A 74 2.67 11.08 -17.23
CA PRO A 74 2.05 10.69 -18.49
C PRO A 74 2.37 9.24 -18.85
N GLY A 75 1.36 8.47 -19.25
CA GLY A 75 1.50 7.07 -19.66
C GLY A 75 1.30 6.03 -18.55
N GLN A 76 1.14 6.43 -17.29
CA GLN A 76 0.78 5.52 -16.20
C GLN A 76 -0.74 5.26 -16.18
N VAL A 77 -1.16 4.20 -16.88
CA VAL A 77 -2.58 3.82 -16.99
C VAL A 77 -3.08 3.22 -15.67
N GLY A 78 -4.30 3.61 -15.26
CA GLY A 78 -4.95 3.04 -14.09
C GLY A 78 -4.53 3.66 -12.77
N GLN A 79 -3.98 4.88 -12.82
CA GLN A 79 -3.79 5.73 -11.65
C GLN A 79 -4.86 6.80 -11.59
N THR A 80 -5.30 7.09 -10.38
CA THR A 80 -6.27 8.16 -10.08
C THR A 80 -5.89 8.80 -8.76
N ALA A 81 -5.93 10.11 -8.69
CA ALA A 81 -5.74 10.85 -7.44
C ALA A 81 -6.95 11.76 -7.20
N ASP A 82 -7.34 11.89 -5.95
CA ASP A 82 -8.50 12.66 -5.52
C ASP A 82 -8.24 13.34 -4.18
N PHE A 83 -8.94 14.45 -3.94
CA PHE A 83 -8.88 15.17 -2.67
C PHE A 83 -10.22 15.03 -1.95
N LYS A 84 -10.24 14.31 -0.83
CA LYS A 84 -11.42 14.16 0.00
C LYS A 84 -11.55 15.36 0.93
N GLU A 85 -12.18 16.42 0.44
CA GLU A 85 -12.35 17.69 1.17
C GLU A 85 -12.91 17.50 2.59
N GLN A 86 -13.92 16.64 2.74
CA GLN A 86 -14.56 16.37 4.04
C GLN A 86 -13.59 15.82 5.09
N HIS A 87 -12.59 15.05 4.66
CA HIS A 87 -11.60 14.41 5.53
C HIS A 87 -10.23 15.10 5.46
N ARG A 88 -10.09 16.15 4.63
CA ARG A 88 -8.84 16.85 4.33
C ARG A 88 -7.69 15.88 4.03
N LYS A 89 -7.96 14.87 3.19
CA LYS A 89 -6.95 13.87 2.80
C LYS A 89 -6.81 13.75 1.30
N LEU A 90 -5.59 13.50 0.88
CA LEU A 90 -5.25 13.06 -0.47
C LEU A 90 -5.42 11.54 -0.54
N ASP A 91 -6.13 11.07 -1.56
CA ASP A 91 -6.25 9.65 -1.89
C ASP A 91 -5.64 9.41 -3.28
N TRP A 92 -4.69 8.49 -3.37
CA TRP A 92 -4.05 8.07 -4.62
C TRP A 92 -4.22 6.57 -4.80
N SER A 93 -4.86 6.17 -5.90
CA SER A 93 -5.14 4.77 -6.21
C SER A 93 -4.40 4.34 -7.47
N ILE A 94 -3.81 3.14 -7.43
CA ILE A 94 -3.12 2.52 -8.56
C ILE A 94 -3.68 1.10 -8.71
N LYS A 95 -4.21 0.79 -9.89
CA LYS A 95 -4.83 -0.53 -10.12
C LYS A 95 -3.83 -1.68 -10.02
N LYS A 96 -2.64 -1.50 -10.59
CA LYS A 96 -1.59 -2.53 -10.66
C LYS A 96 -0.21 -1.90 -10.52
N VAL A 97 0.65 -2.53 -9.73
CA VAL A 97 2.07 -2.15 -9.58
C VAL A 97 2.93 -3.40 -9.75
N VAL A 98 3.89 -3.34 -10.68
CA VAL A 98 4.81 -4.44 -10.97
C VAL A 98 5.99 -4.37 -10.00
N GLY A 99 6.51 -5.52 -9.58
CA GLY A 99 7.69 -5.56 -8.71
C GLY A 99 8.89 -4.83 -9.32
N GLY A 100 9.59 -4.05 -8.51
CA GLY A 100 10.72 -3.22 -8.94
C GLY A 100 10.32 -1.93 -9.65
N SER A 101 9.04 -1.68 -9.95
CA SER A 101 8.60 -0.41 -10.52
C SER A 101 8.49 0.69 -9.46
N GLU A 102 8.49 1.92 -9.94
CA GLU A 102 8.39 3.12 -9.15
C GLU A 102 7.26 3.99 -9.70
N HIS A 103 6.53 4.64 -8.80
CA HIS A 103 5.43 5.53 -9.15
C HIS A 103 5.54 6.80 -8.32
N THR A 104 5.26 7.94 -8.96
CA THR A 104 5.31 9.24 -8.33
C THR A 104 4.01 9.99 -8.57
N LEU A 105 3.45 10.57 -7.51
CA LEU A 105 2.37 11.53 -7.56
C LEU A 105 2.87 12.88 -7.07
N ARG A 106 2.62 13.93 -7.86
CA ARG A 106 2.82 15.33 -7.42
C ARG A 106 1.46 15.96 -7.15
N ALA A 107 1.33 16.64 -6.01
CA ALA A 107 0.11 17.29 -5.59
C ALA A 107 0.40 18.72 -5.14
N LYS A 108 -0.12 19.69 -5.88
CA LYS A 108 0.01 21.13 -5.58
C LYS A 108 -1.15 21.57 -4.71
N LEU A 109 -0.86 21.95 -3.48
CA LEU A 109 -1.81 22.38 -2.46
C LEU A 109 -2.00 23.90 -2.52
N ASN A 110 -3.23 24.35 -2.32
CA ASN A 110 -3.57 25.74 -2.06
C ASN A 110 -4.27 25.83 -0.70
N PHE A 111 -3.92 26.85 0.08
CA PHE A 111 -4.41 27.06 1.44
C PHE A 111 -5.31 28.29 1.53
N SER A 112 -6.27 28.28 2.46
CA SER A 112 -7.14 29.44 2.76
C SER A 112 -6.43 30.52 3.58
N GLN A 113 -5.36 30.15 4.28
CA GLN A 113 -4.60 31.00 5.17
C GLN A 113 -3.13 30.56 5.17
N GLU A 114 -2.26 31.46 5.62
CA GLU A 114 -0.84 31.17 5.76
C GLU A 114 -0.63 30.10 6.83
N LEU A 115 0.27 29.15 6.54
CA LEU A 115 0.64 28.11 7.47
C LEU A 115 1.62 28.69 8.49
N HIS A 116 1.20 28.73 9.75
CA HIS A 116 2.00 29.24 10.86
C HIS A 116 2.65 28.05 11.57
N GLY A 117 3.62 27.39 10.91
CA GLY A 117 4.25 26.19 11.45
C GLY A 117 4.89 25.31 10.40
N ASN A 118 5.37 24.14 10.83
CA ASN A 118 5.93 23.14 9.92
C ASN A 118 4.78 22.33 9.29
N ILE A 119 4.61 22.48 7.98
CA ILE A 119 3.58 21.78 7.19
C ILE A 119 3.65 20.26 7.38
N THR A 120 4.84 19.68 7.57
CA THR A 120 4.98 18.23 7.80
C THR A 120 4.42 17.77 9.13
N LYS A 121 4.30 18.66 10.13
CA LYS A 121 3.65 18.33 11.42
C LYS A 121 2.13 18.39 11.33
N GLU A 122 1.61 19.26 10.46
CA GLU A 122 0.16 19.38 10.21
C GLU A 122 -0.33 18.32 9.23
N ALA A 123 0.52 17.93 8.29
CA ALA A 123 0.31 16.76 7.45
C ALA A 123 0.48 15.48 8.28
N GLY A 124 -0.44 14.53 8.11
CA GLY A 124 -0.37 13.25 8.79
C GLY A 124 0.55 12.26 8.09
N PRO A 125 0.81 11.09 8.71
CA PRO A 125 1.60 10.06 8.06
C PRO A 125 0.88 9.49 6.83
N VAL A 126 1.66 8.98 5.88
CA VAL A 126 1.12 8.33 4.67
C VAL A 126 0.72 6.90 4.99
N SER A 127 -0.53 6.58 4.77
CA SER A 127 -1.07 5.23 4.91
C SER A 127 -1.17 4.54 3.56
N MET A 128 -0.96 3.23 3.51
CA MET A 128 -1.02 2.47 2.27
C MET A 128 -1.79 1.16 2.45
N ASN A 129 -2.69 0.85 1.53
CA ASN A 129 -3.30 -0.46 1.41
C ASN A 129 -2.90 -1.11 0.09
N PHE A 130 -2.69 -2.42 0.10
CA PHE A 130 -2.32 -3.19 -1.07
C PHE A 130 -2.68 -4.67 -0.90
N THR A 131 -2.85 -5.37 -2.02
CA THR A 131 -2.91 -6.84 -2.07
C THR A 131 -1.87 -7.37 -3.04
N ILE A 132 -1.00 -8.27 -2.58
CA ILE A 132 0.05 -8.90 -3.40
C ILE A 132 -0.20 -10.41 -3.46
N PRO A 133 -0.73 -10.93 -4.58
CA PRO A 133 -0.85 -12.37 -4.79
C PRO A 133 0.54 -13.00 -5.00
N MET A 134 0.67 -14.26 -4.61
CA MET A 134 1.87 -15.08 -4.81
C MET A 134 3.15 -14.52 -4.17
N TYR A 135 3.01 -13.57 -3.25
CA TYR A 135 4.11 -13.02 -2.48
C TYR A 135 3.90 -13.33 -0.99
N ASN A 136 4.99 -13.64 -0.31
CA ASN A 136 4.97 -13.87 1.14
C ASN A 136 6.19 -13.21 1.83
N PRO A 137 6.00 -12.09 2.55
CA PRO A 137 7.08 -11.43 3.29
C PRO A 137 7.58 -12.25 4.48
N SER A 138 6.77 -13.16 5.04
CA SER A 138 7.18 -14.02 6.16
C SER A 138 8.19 -15.09 5.75
N ARG A 139 8.34 -15.33 4.45
CA ARG A 139 9.10 -16.45 3.87
C ARG A 139 8.62 -17.84 4.33
N LEU A 140 7.47 -17.93 5.02
CA LEU A 140 6.86 -19.21 5.36
C LEU A 140 6.44 -19.91 4.06
N GLN A 141 6.90 -21.13 3.87
CA GLN A 141 6.57 -21.92 2.69
C GLN A 141 6.04 -23.29 3.09
N VAL A 142 4.91 -23.67 2.52
CA VAL A 142 4.35 -25.02 2.66
C VAL A 142 5.21 -25.97 1.82
N LYS A 143 5.95 -26.88 2.49
CA LYS A 143 6.79 -27.87 1.81
C LYS A 143 6.02 -29.10 1.33
N TYR A 144 5.12 -29.62 2.17
CA TYR A 144 4.30 -30.79 1.84
C TYR A 144 3.02 -30.80 2.68
N LEU A 145 1.97 -31.42 2.13
CA LEU A 145 0.73 -31.74 2.83
C LEU A 145 0.51 -33.25 2.72
N GLN A 146 0.82 -33.96 3.80
CA GLN A 146 0.63 -35.40 3.86
C GLN A 146 -0.80 -35.73 4.32
N ILE A 147 -1.49 -36.56 3.54
CA ILE A 147 -2.84 -37.03 3.86
C ILE A 147 -2.73 -38.52 4.15
N ALA A 148 -3.22 -38.95 5.31
CA ALA A 148 -3.16 -40.35 5.73
C ALA A 148 -3.99 -41.24 4.77
N LYS A 149 -3.46 -42.42 4.43
CA LYS A 149 -4.03 -43.34 3.42
C LYS A 149 -5.43 -43.86 3.73
N ASN A 150 -5.92 -43.69 4.96
CA ASN A 150 -7.27 -44.08 5.37
C ASN A 150 -8.34 -43.04 4.95
N SER A 151 -7.99 -42.02 4.16
CA SER A 151 -8.94 -41.05 3.59
C SER A 151 -9.71 -41.66 2.42
N LYS A 152 -11.01 -41.35 2.32
CA LYS A 152 -11.92 -41.82 1.24
C LYS A 152 -11.42 -41.54 -0.19
N ASN A 153 -10.54 -40.55 -0.35
CA ASN A 153 -9.87 -40.24 -1.61
C ASN A 153 -8.35 -40.44 -1.45
N PRO A 154 -7.72 -41.40 -2.14
CA PRO A 154 -6.31 -41.71 -1.97
C PRO A 154 -5.36 -40.67 -2.58
N ASN A 155 -5.83 -39.83 -3.52
CA ASN A 155 -5.01 -38.80 -4.13
C ASN A 155 -5.80 -37.53 -4.50
N PRO A 156 -6.20 -36.71 -3.51
CA PRO A 156 -6.91 -35.46 -3.78
C PRO A 156 -6.01 -34.43 -4.46
N TYR A 157 -6.62 -33.54 -5.24
CA TYR A 157 -5.94 -32.37 -5.78
C TYR A 157 -5.51 -31.43 -4.65
N ARG A 158 -4.31 -30.86 -4.78
CA ARG A 158 -3.69 -30.00 -3.75
C ARG A 158 -3.24 -28.70 -4.41
N TRP A 159 -3.56 -27.59 -3.77
CA TRP A 159 -3.13 -26.26 -4.21
C TRP A 159 -2.71 -25.42 -3.01
N VAL A 160 -1.82 -24.48 -3.24
CA VAL A 160 -1.38 -23.48 -2.26
C VAL A 160 -1.35 -22.15 -2.97
N ARG A 161 -1.90 -21.11 -2.34
CA ARG A 161 -1.76 -19.72 -2.78
C ARG A 161 -1.27 -18.88 -1.62
N TYR A 162 -0.38 -17.95 -1.92
CA TYR A 162 0.04 -16.93 -0.97
C TYR A 162 -0.67 -15.61 -1.31
N VAL A 163 -1.16 -14.91 -0.31
CA VAL A 163 -1.75 -13.59 -0.47
C VAL A 163 -1.24 -12.72 0.67
N THR A 164 -0.60 -11.61 0.33
CA THR A 164 -0.18 -10.60 1.29
C THR A 164 -1.13 -9.42 1.21
N GLN A 165 -1.71 -9.01 2.32
CA GLN A 165 -2.56 -7.83 2.43
C GLN A 165 -1.98 -6.89 3.48
N ALA A 166 -2.01 -5.60 3.18
CA ALA A 166 -1.76 -4.57 4.19
C ALA A 166 -2.91 -4.56 5.21
N ASN A 167 -2.57 -4.38 6.48
CA ASN A 167 -3.55 -4.11 7.54
C ASN A 167 -3.33 -2.70 8.10
N SER A 168 -2.14 -2.45 8.67
CA SER A 168 -1.68 -1.11 9.07
C SER A 168 -0.30 -0.89 8.49
N TYR A 169 -0.24 -0.25 7.32
CA TYR A 169 1.01 0.13 6.67
C TYR A 169 1.10 1.65 6.63
N VAL A 170 1.98 2.21 7.45
CA VAL A 170 2.07 3.65 7.68
C VAL A 170 3.53 4.10 7.59
N ALA A 171 3.80 5.07 6.73
CA ALA A 171 5.09 5.75 6.60
C ALA A 171 4.97 7.15 7.21
N ARG A 172 5.87 7.48 8.14
CA ARG A 172 5.96 8.83 8.71
C ARG A 172 6.74 9.74 7.77
N ILE A 173 6.36 11.02 7.76
CA ILE A 173 6.96 12.10 6.97
C ILE A 173 7.99 12.83 7.84
#